data_AF-A0A3N5R1Z1-F1
#
_entry.id   AF-A0A3N5R1Z1-F1
#
_cell.length_a   1.000
_cell.length_b   1.000
_cell.length_c   1.000
_cell.angle_alpha   90.00
_cell.angle_beta   90.00
_cell.angle_gamma   90.00
#
_symmetry.space_group_name_H-M   'P 1'
#
loop_
_entity.id
_entity.type
_entity.pdbx_description
1 polymer ?
#
loop_
_entity_poly.entity_id
_entity_poly.type
_entity_poly.pdbx_seq_one_letter_code
_entity_poly.pdbx_strand_id
1 'polypeptide(L)'
;MPVRILVSGASTFFATRLIHDLGRKGVEVTAADSLRFSAGKSSRWVSRRLRVPVLGTDPGGYLDAILAELDRRPYDLLLPTFEESLLLSE
;
A
#
# COMPACT_ATOMS: atom_id res chain seq x y z
N MET A 1 14.69 -10.53 10.64
CA MET A 1 13.68 -10.61 9.55
C MET A 1 13.58 -9.23 8.92
N PRO A 2 13.38 -9.10 7.59
CA PRO A 2 13.22 -7.79 6.96
C PRO A 2 11.94 -7.12 7.44
N VAL A 3 11.97 -5.80 7.62
CA VAL A 3 10.78 -5.01 7.95
C VAL A 3 9.79 -5.07 6.79
N ARG A 4 8.51 -5.30 7.08
CA ARG A 4 7.42 -5.43 6.11
C ARG A 4 6.45 -4.26 6.22
N ILE A 5 6.32 -3.51 5.14
CA ILE A 5 5.45 -2.32 5.11
C ILE A 5 4.41 -2.46 4.00
N LEU A 6 3.14 -2.26 4.35
CA LEU A 6 2.04 -2.08 3.41
C LEU A 6 1.88 -0.59 3.14
N VAL A 7 2.14 -0.14 1.91
CA VAL A 7 1.96 1.25 1.48
C VAL A 7 0.69 1.34 0.64
N SER A 8 -0.30 2.12 1.07
CA SER A 8 -1.52 2.38 0.27
C SER A 8 -1.45 3.72 -0.48
N GLY A 9 -2.25 3.88 -1.54
CA GLY A 9 -2.15 5.06 -2.42
C GLY A 9 -0.92 5.04 -3.32
N ALA A 10 -0.46 3.86 -3.74
CA ALA A 10 0.80 3.67 -4.48
C ALA A 10 0.84 4.32 -5.89
N SER A 11 -0.27 4.90 -6.37
CA SER A 11 -0.33 5.71 -7.60
C SER A 11 0.07 7.17 -7.40
N THR A 12 0.13 7.66 -6.16
CA THR A 12 0.54 9.04 -5.88
C THR A 12 2.02 9.26 -6.21
N PHE A 13 2.36 10.49 -6.63
CA PHE A 13 3.70 10.82 -7.10
C PHE A 13 4.77 10.64 -6.00
N PHE A 14 4.42 10.92 -4.75
CA PHE A 14 5.32 10.79 -3.60
C PHE A 14 5.39 9.34 -3.08
N ALA A 15 4.34 8.53 -3.19
CA ALA A 15 4.39 7.11 -2.82
C ALA A 15 5.44 6.34 -3.64
N THR A 16 5.59 6.67 -4.92
CA THR A 16 6.62 6.03 -5.77
C THR A 16 8.03 6.25 -5.22
N ARG A 17 8.36 7.48 -4.79
CA ARG A 17 9.67 7.81 -4.22
C ARG A 17 9.88 7.12 -2.86
N LEU A 18 8.85 7.13 -2.03
CA LEU A 18 8.85 6.45 -0.74
C LEU A 18 9.10 4.94 -0.89
N ILE A 19 8.35 4.26 -1.75
CA ILE A 19 8.49 2.82 -2.04
C ILE A 19 9.92 2.50 -2.49
N HIS A 20 10.48 3.34 -3.38
CA HIS A 20 11.85 3.20 -3.85
C HIS A 20 12.86 3.31 -2.70
N ASP A 21 12.74 4.33 -1.84
CA ASP A 21 13.69 4.58 -0.75
C ASP A 21 13.57 3.54 0.37
N LEU A 22 12.36 3.02 0.64
CA LEU A 22 12.13 1.89 1.54
C LEU A 22 12.81 0.61 1.03
N GLY A 23 12.55 0.21 -0.21
CA GLY A 23 13.14 -1.02 -0.73
C GLY A 23 14.66 -0.96 -0.89
N ARG A 24 15.23 0.24 -1.17
CA ARG A 24 16.70 0.43 -1.12
C ARG A 24 17.32 0.17 0.26
N LYS A 25 16.53 0.30 1.33
CA LYS A 25 16.94 0.00 2.71
C LYS A 25 16.67 -1.47 3.10
N GLY A 26 16.23 -2.30 2.17
CA GLY A 26 15.93 -3.72 2.42
C GLY A 26 14.57 -3.98 3.06
N VAL A 27 13.66 -2.99 3.02
CA VAL A 27 12.27 -3.16 3.46
C VAL A 27 11.50 -3.96 2.42
N GLU A 28 10.74 -4.96 2.85
CA GLU A 28 9.78 -5.68 2.02
C GLU A 28 8.51 -4.84 1.86
N VAL A 29 8.30 -4.31 0.66
CA VAL A 29 7.18 -3.40 0.39
C VAL A 29 6.04 -4.11 -0.32
N THR A 30 4.84 -4.05 0.28
CA THR A 30 3.58 -4.32 -0.43
C THR A 30 2.96 -3.00 -0.85
N ALA A 31 2.69 -2.83 -2.15
CA ALA A 31 2.08 -1.62 -2.70
C ALA A 31 0.59 -1.86 -3.00
N ALA A 32 -0.28 -1.14 -2.30
CA ALA A 32 -1.73 -1.16 -2.47
C ALA A 32 -2.22 0.07 -3.23
N ASP A 33 -3.11 -0.16 -4.21
CA ASP A 33 -3.74 0.90 -5.00
C ASP A 33 -4.95 0.34 -5.75
N SER A 34 -5.86 1.20 -6.20
CA SER A 34 -7.00 0.79 -7.03
C SER A 34 -6.61 0.50 -8.48
N LEU A 35 -5.59 1.20 -8.99
CA LEU A 35 -5.04 0.99 -10.31
C LEU A 35 -4.32 -0.37 -10.37
N ARG A 36 -4.59 -1.13 -11.43
CA ARG A 36 -3.91 -2.39 -11.70
C ARG A 36 -2.41 -2.19 -11.93
N PHE A 37 -2.06 -1.10 -12.61
CA PHE A 37 -0.71 -0.66 -12.88
C PHE A 37 -0.56 0.78 -12.40
N SER A 38 0.41 1.03 -11.53
CA SER A 38 0.77 2.36 -11.06
C SER A 38 2.28 2.48 -10.97
N ALA A 39 2.80 3.70 -11.01
CA ALA A 39 4.25 3.94 -10.94
C ALA A 39 4.87 3.31 -9.68
N GLY A 40 4.23 3.42 -8.52
CA GLY A 40 4.66 2.77 -7.29
C GLY A 40 4.64 1.25 -7.38
N LYS A 41 3.55 0.65 -7.91
CA LYS A 41 3.45 -0.82 -8.06
C LYS A 41 4.46 -1.41 -9.06
N SER A 42 4.85 -0.65 -10.08
CA SER A 42 5.81 -1.08 -11.10
C SER A 42 7.27 -1.01 -10.66
N SER A 43 7.55 -0.41 -9.49
CA SER A 43 8.90 -0.36 -8.95
C SER A 43 9.47 -1.77 -8.72
N ARG A 44 10.74 -1.98 -9.11
CA ARG A 44 11.48 -3.23 -8.84
C ARG A 44 11.62 -3.55 -7.35
N TRP A 45 11.41 -2.54 -6.51
CA TRP A 45 11.50 -2.60 -5.05
C TRP A 45 10.20 -3.06 -4.37
N VAL A 46 9.15 -3.31 -5.16
CA VAL A 46 7.88 -3.85 -4.65
C VAL A 46 7.94 -5.37 -4.66
N SER A 47 7.81 -5.96 -3.48
CA SER A 47 7.73 -7.42 -3.30
C SER A 47 6.33 -7.95 -3.63
N ARG A 48 5.29 -7.14 -3.43
CA ARG A 48 3.89 -7.53 -3.67
C ARG A 48 3.02 -6.36 -4.10
N ARG A 49 2.06 -6.63 -4.98
CA ARG A 49 1.05 -5.67 -5.43
C ARG A 49 -0.30 -6.10 -4.89
N LEU A 50 -0.98 -5.22 -4.17
CA LEU A 50 -2.36 -5.40 -3.71
C LEU A 50 -3.27 -4.49 -4.53
N ARG A 51 -4.35 -5.04 -5.08
CA ARG A 51 -5.40 -4.24 -5.70
C ARG A 51 -6.54 -4.07 -4.70
N VAL A 52 -6.93 -2.84 -4.45
CA VAL A 52 -8.05 -2.48 -3.58
C VAL A 52 -9.14 -1.78 -4.41
N PRO A 53 -10.39 -1.70 -3.93
CA PRO A 53 -11.39 -0.82 -4.52
C PRO A 53 -10.99 0.66 -4.52
N VAL A 54 -11.68 1.47 -5.32
CA VAL A 54 -11.46 2.92 -5.33
C VAL A 54 -12.12 3.51 -4.08
N LEU A 55 -11.31 4.10 -3.20
CA LEU A 55 -11.76 4.65 -1.91
C LEU A 55 -12.99 5.57 -2.04
N GLY A 56 -12.96 6.50 -3.00
CA GLY A 56 -14.04 7.48 -3.19
C GLY A 56 -15.38 6.90 -3.68
N THR A 57 -15.41 5.67 -4.19
CA THR A 57 -16.66 5.04 -4.67
C THR A 57 -17.09 3.85 -3.81
N ASP A 58 -16.15 3.18 -3.16
CA ASP A 58 -16.37 2.00 -2.34
C ASP A 58 -15.42 1.98 -1.12
N PRO A 59 -15.68 2.82 -0.11
CA PRO A 59 -14.83 2.91 1.07
C PRO A 59 -14.89 1.65 1.94
N GLY A 60 -16.05 0.99 2.01
CA GLY A 60 -16.22 -0.28 2.74
C GLY A 60 -15.39 -1.39 2.11
N GLY A 61 -15.50 -1.58 0.79
CA GLY A 61 -14.69 -2.57 0.09
C GLY A 61 -13.19 -2.25 0.11
N TYR A 62 -12.81 -0.98 0.14
CA TYR A 62 -11.42 -0.58 0.39
C TYR A 62 -10.94 -1.08 1.76
N LEU A 63 -11.69 -0.80 2.83
CA LEU A 63 -11.33 -1.19 4.19
C LEU A 63 -11.25 -2.71 4.33
N ASP A 64 -12.26 -3.42 3.85
CA ASP A 64 -12.31 -4.88 3.87
C ASP A 64 -11.11 -5.50 3.15
N ALA A 65 -10.70 -4.94 2.01
CA ALA A 65 -9.54 -5.43 1.26
C ALA A 65 -8.21 -5.20 2.00
N ILE A 66 -8.07 -4.09 2.72
CA ILE A 66 -6.90 -3.81 3.56
C ILE A 66 -6.87 -4.76 4.76
N LEU A 67 -7.98 -4.87 5.51
CA LEU A 67 -8.10 -5.75 6.67
C LEU A 67 -7.83 -7.21 6.28
N ALA A 68 -8.40 -7.67 5.16
CA ALA A 68 -8.16 -9.02 4.66
C ALA A 68 -6.68 -9.28 4.32
N GLU A 69 -5.91 -8.29 3.86
CA GLU A 69 -4.47 -8.47 3.63
C GLU A 69 -3.69 -8.48 4.95
N LEU A 70 -4.06 -7.63 5.91
CA LEU A 70 -3.45 -7.58 7.25
C LEU A 70 -3.69 -8.88 8.03
N ASP A 71 -4.87 -9.49 7.91
CA ASP A 71 -5.18 -10.77 8.55
C ASP A 71 -4.40 -11.93 7.94
N ARG A 72 -4.10 -11.85 6.64
CA ARG A 72 -3.42 -12.92 5.91
C ARG A 72 -1.91 -12.91 6.08
N ARG A 73 -1.32 -11.77 6.47
CA ARG A 73 0.14 -11.60 6.49
C ARG A 73 0.57 -10.66 7.61
N PRO A 74 1.68 -10.96 8.29
CA PRO A 74 2.26 -10.03 9.24
C PRO A 74 2.87 -8.82 8.50
N TYR A 75 2.52 -7.63 8.98
CA TYR A 75 3.12 -6.35 8.62
C TYR A 75 3.61 -5.66 9.89
N ASP A 76 4.75 -4.99 9.80
CA ASP A 76 5.26 -4.16 10.89
C ASP A 76 4.63 -2.76 10.86
N LEU A 77 4.18 -2.32 9.68
CA LEU A 77 3.54 -1.02 9.49
C LEU A 77 2.58 -1.00 8.30
N LEU A 78 1.39 -0.43 8.50
CA LEU A 78 0.53 0.11 7.45
C LEU A 78 0.83 1.61 7.31
N LEU A 79 1.20 2.04 6.10
CA LEU A 79 1.53 3.42 5.79
C LEU A 79 0.59 3.97 4.71
N PRO A 80 -0.50 4.64 5.11
CA PRO A 80 -1.38 5.33 4.17
C PRO A 80 -0.72 6.61 3.66
N THR A 81 -0.86 6.89 2.37
CA THR A 81 -0.14 8.01 1.75
C THR A 81 -1.01 9.23 1.48
N PHE A 82 -2.34 9.09 1.35
CA PHE A 82 -3.20 10.24 1.08
C PHE A 82 -4.56 10.13 1.81
N GLU A 83 -5.67 10.27 1.08
CA GLU A 83 -7.05 10.25 1.59
C GLU A 83 -7.39 8.99 2.39
N GLU A 84 -6.71 7.88 2.14
CA GLU A 84 -6.90 6.63 2.88
C GLU A 84 -6.60 6.79 4.37
N SER A 85 -5.72 7.73 4.74
CA SER A 85 -5.38 8.02 6.14
C SER A 85 -6.58 8.52 6.94
N LEU A 86 -7.52 9.23 6.30
CA LEU A 86 -8.71 9.74 6.95
C LEU A 86 -9.68 8.60 7.29
N LEU A 87 -9.92 7.69 6.34
CA LEU A 87 -10.77 6.53 6.57
C LEU A 87 -10.22 5.62 7.69
N LEU A 88 -8.90 5.44 7.74
CA LEU A 88 -8.24 4.57 8.71
C LEU A 88 -8.12 5.17 10.12
N SER A 89 -8.46 6.45 10.28
CA SER A 89 -8.40 7.14 11.57
C SER A 89 -9.73 7.16 12.33
N GLU A 90 -10.82 6.74 11.68
CA GLU A 90 -12.15 6.54 12.26
C GLU A 90 -12.22 5.21 13.05
#